data_AF-A0A967KY05-F1
#
_entry.id   AF-A0A967KY05-F1
#
_cell.length_a   1.000
_cell.length_b   1.000
_cell.length_c   1.000
_cell.angle_alpha   90.00
_cell.angle_beta   90.00
_cell.angle_gamma   90.00
#
_symmetry.space_group_name_H-M   'P 1'
#
loop_
_entity.id
_entity.type
_entity.pdbx_description
1 polymer ?
#
loop_
_entity_poly.entity_id
_entity_poly.type
_entity_poly.pdbx_seq_one_letter_code
_entity_poly.pdbx_strand_id
1 'polypeptide(L)' 'GNAEPYSLTLATSAFTAVDYVGMPEAAIILAQATTYLASCPKSNASYKALGKAT' A
#
# COMPACT_ATOMS: atom_id res chain seq x y z
N GLY A 1 -1.07 6.50 -4.60
CA GLY A 1 -1.34 7.86 -5.12
C GLY A 1 -0.11 8.72 -4.89
N ASN A 2 0.12 9.75 -5.69
CA ASN A 2 1.39 10.50 -5.64
C ASN A 2 1.62 11.34 -4.38
N ALA A 3 0.71 11.31 -3.40
CA ALA A 3 0.90 12.03 -2.13
C ALA A 3 1.92 11.37 -1.19
N GLU A 4 2.10 10.04 -1.28
CA GLU A 4 3.15 9.32 -0.56
C GLU A 4 3.68 8.21 -1.47
N PRO A 5 4.73 8.47 -2.28
CA PRO A 5 5.25 7.51 -3.26
C PRO A 5 5.76 6.21 -2.64
N TYR A 6 6.29 6.25 -1.40
CA TYR A 6 6.83 5.08 -0.73
C TYR A 6 5.75 4.05 -0.33
N SER A 7 4.49 4.48 -0.27
CA SER A 7 3.36 3.61 0.08
C SER A 7 3.21 2.40 -0.86
N LEU A 8 3.54 2.56 -2.14
CA LEU A 8 3.49 1.46 -3.11
C LEU A 8 4.59 0.43 -2.85
N THR A 9 5.82 0.89 -2.64
CA THR A 9 6.97 0.02 -2.34
C THR A 9 6.74 -0.74 -1.04
N LEU A 10 6.22 -0.08 0.00
CA LEU A 10 5.86 -0.74 1.26
C LEU A 10 4.81 -1.83 1.05
N ALA A 11 3.75 -1.55 0.28
CA ALA A 11 2.71 -2.53 0.00
C ALA A 11 3.26 -3.76 -0.75
N THR A 12 4.15 -3.56 -1.72
CA THR A 12 4.83 -4.66 -2.42
C THR A 12 5.71 -5.48 -1.48
N SER A 13 6.49 -4.82 -0.61
CA SER A 13 7.30 -5.50 0.40
C SER A 13 6.44 -6.29 1.39
N ALA A 14 5.31 -5.72 1.82
CA ALA A 14 4.37 -6.39 2.71
C ALA A 14 3.76 -7.63 2.04
N PHE A 15 3.40 -7.55 0.76
CA PHE A 15 2.91 -8.70 -0.01
C PHE A 15 3.93 -9.85 -0.03
N THR A 16 5.18 -9.55 -0.40
CA THR A 16 6.25 -10.56 -0.43
C THR A 16 6.53 -11.13 0.97
N ALA A 17 6.51 -10.30 2.00
CA ALA A 17 6.73 -10.75 3.38
C ALA A 17 5.58 -11.63 3.90
N VAL A 18 4.33 -11.35 3.50
CA VAL A 18 3.17 -12.19 3.82
C VAL A 18 3.31 -13.58 3.21
N ASP A 19 3.78 -13.68 1.96
CA ASP A 19 4.00 -14.95 1.27
C ASP A 19 5.09 -15.80 1.96
N TYR A 20 6.19 -15.17 2.36
CA TYR A 20 7.28 -15.87 3.06
C TYR A 20 6.96 -16.28 4.50
N VAL A 21 6.21 -15.45 5.23
CA VAL A 21 5.90 -15.72 6.64
C VAL A 21 4.72 -16.68 6.78
N GLY A 22 3.70 -16.57 5.93
CA GLY A 22 2.49 -17.38 6.02
C GLY A 22 1.58 -17.01 7.21
N MET A 23 0.37 -17.56 7.20
CA MET A 23 -0.62 -17.33 8.27
C MET A 23 -0.45 -18.32 9.42
N PRO A 24 -0.72 -17.90 10.68
CA PRO A 24 -1.35 -16.63 11.10
C PRO A 24 -0.43 -15.41 11.27
N GLU A 25 0.89 -15.59 11.35
CA GLU A 25 1.84 -14.53 11.72
C GLU A 25 1.89 -13.37 10.70
N ALA A 26 1.62 -13.65 9.42
CA ALA A 26 1.52 -12.65 8.36
C ALA A 26 0.42 -11.58 8.62
N ALA A 27 -0.55 -11.86 9.49
CA ALA A 27 -1.57 -10.88 9.88
C ALA A 27 -0.97 -9.60 10.49
N ILE A 28 0.17 -9.72 11.19
CA ILE A 28 0.87 -8.57 11.81
C ILE A 28 1.43 -7.64 10.72
N ILE A 29 2.00 -8.20 9.66
CA ILE A 29 2.56 -7.46 8.53
C ILE A 29 1.44 -6.71 7.79
N LEU A 30 0.31 -7.39 7.55
CA LEU A 30 -0.86 -6.78 6.93
C LEU A 30 -1.45 -5.66 7.79
N ALA A 31 -1.52 -5.83 9.11
CA ALA A 31 -1.98 -4.80 10.03
C ALA A 31 -1.08 -3.55 9.99
N GLN A 32 0.24 -3.74 9.98
CA GLN A 32 1.20 -2.64 9.85
C GLN A 32 1.05 -1.90 8.52
N ALA A 33 1.00 -2.64 7.40
CA ALA A 33 0.84 -2.02 6.07
C ALA A 33 -0.48 -1.24 5.99
N THR A 34 -1.58 -1.79 6.52
CA THR A 34 -2.90 -1.15 6.51
C THR A 34 -2.92 0.13 7.34
N THR A 35 -2.37 0.11 8.56
CA THR A 35 -2.33 1.29 9.44
C THR A 35 -1.43 2.39 8.90
N TYR A 36 -0.31 2.03 8.27
CA TYR A 36 0.55 2.98 7.55
C TYR A 36 -0.21 3.66 6.41
N LEU A 37 -0.82 2.87 5.51
CA LEU A 37 -1.60 3.42 4.38
C LEU A 37 -2.77 4.29 4.86
N ALA A 38 -3.42 3.90 5.96
CA ALA A 38 -4.49 4.68 6.59
C ALA A 38 -4.00 6.04 7.13
N SER A 39 -2.75 6.12 7.59
CA SER A 39 -2.16 7.35 8.15
C SER A 39 -1.50 8.25 7.08
N CYS A 40 -1.15 7.71 5.91
CA CYS A 40 -0.52 8.50 4.84
C CYS A 40 -1.42 9.62 4.29
N PRO A 41 -0.84 10.73 3.79
CA PRO A 41 -1.58 11.75 3.04
C PRO A 41 -2.30 11.14 1.83
N LYS A 42 -3.60 11.44 1.67
CA LYS A 42 -4.44 10.84 0.61
C LYS A 42 -4.42 11.71 -0.64
N SER A 43 -4.16 11.10 -1.80
CA SER A 43 -4.29 11.75 -3.10
C SER A 43 -4.79 10.79 -4.16
N ASN A 44 -5.85 11.23 -4.86
CA ASN A 44 -6.41 10.58 -6.04
C ASN A 44 -5.98 11.25 -7.34
N ALA A 45 -4.95 12.12 -7.31
CA ALA A 45 -4.49 12.86 -8.49
C ALA A 45 -4.09 11.93 -9.64
N SER A 46 -3.29 10.89 -9.36
CA SER A 46 -2.86 9.90 -10.36
C SER A 46 -4.06 9.15 -10.97
N TYR A 47 -5.06 8.82 -10.14
CA TYR A 47 -6.27 8.13 -10.59
C TYR A 47 -7.15 9.02 -11.48
N LYS A 48 -7.33 10.29 -11.09
CA LYS A 48 -8.06 11.29 -11.90
C LYS A 48 -7.35 11.61 -13.21
N ALA A 49 -6.02 11.66 -13.22
CA ALA A 49 -5.24 11.89 -14.43
C ALA A 49 -5.42 10.74 -15.42
N LEU A 50 -5.38 9.49 -14.95
CA LEU A 50 -5.64 8.32 -15.78
C LEU A 50 -7.03 8.38 -16.42
N GLY A 51 -8.09 8.62 -15.62
CA GLY A 51 -9.47 8.68 -16.12
C GLY A 51 -9.78 9.89 -17.01
N LYS A 52 -8.88 10.86 -17.13
CA LYS A 52 -8.98 11.96 -18.12
C LYS A 52 -8.19 11.68 -19.39
N ALA A 53 -7.18 10.81 -19.31
CA ALA A 53 -6.35 10.42 -20.44
C ALA A 53 -6.98 9.28 -21.25
N THR A 54 -7.80 8.45 -20.59
CA THR A 54 -8.67 7.43 -21.20
C THR A 54 -10.06 7.98 -21.47
#